data_AF-A0A7S3IFT7-F1
#
_entry.id   AF-A0A7S3IFT7-F1
#
_cell.length_a   1.000
_cell.length_b   1.000
_cell.length_c   1.000
_cell.angle_alpha   90.00
_cell.angle_beta   90.00
_cell.angle_gamma   90.00
#
_symmetry.space_group_name_H-M   'P 1'
#
loop_
_entity.id
_entity.type
_entity.pdbx_description
1 polymer ?
#
loop_
_entity_poly.entity_id
_entity_poly.type
_entity_poly.pdbx_seq_one_letter_code
_entity_poly.pdbx_strand_id
1 'polypeptide(L)'
;MTALQLRIMTNNPTMPQNIYRNCGANSINNLFPEVEAMLKAYYDLMDDCKDFPLWARKLEEDMGQTASMLAVMIEEDSRDPAVEGSKSFERFDQEKQKYFK
;
A
#
# COMPACT_ATOMS: atom_id res chain seq x y z
N MET A 1 -22.57 -20.59 -8.76
CA MET A 1 -22.35 -19.90 -7.47
C MET A 1 -23.60 -19.07 -7.18
N THR A 2 -24.23 -19.21 -6.02
CA THR A 2 -25.47 -18.48 -5.72
C THR A 2 -25.20 -17.07 -5.23
N ALA A 3 -26.18 -16.16 -5.35
CA ALA A 3 -26.05 -14.77 -4.90
C ALA A 3 -25.68 -14.64 -3.40
N LEU A 4 -26.09 -15.61 -2.58
CA LEU A 4 -25.75 -15.67 -1.16
C LEU A 4 -24.27 -16.03 -0.93
N GLN A 5 -23.76 -17.01 -1.67
CA GLN A 5 -22.35 -17.41 -1.62
C GLN A 5 -21.43 -16.26 -2.03
N LEU A 6 -21.80 -15.53 -3.08
CA LEU A 6 -21.12 -14.30 -3.50
C LEU A 6 -21.05 -13.26 -2.38
N ARG A 7 -22.17 -12.98 -1.70
CA ARG A 7 -22.22 -12.02 -0.59
C ARG A 7 -21.35 -12.42 0.59
N ILE A 8 -21.38 -13.71 0.97
CA ILE A 8 -20.57 -14.24 2.07
C ILE A 8 -19.07 -14.13 1.74
N MET A 9 -18.68 -14.42 0.50
CA MET A 9 -17.30 -14.27 0.04
C MET A 9 -16.87 -12.79 0.00
N THR A 10 -17.75 -11.88 -0.42
CA THR A 10 -17.43 -10.43 -0.47
C THR A 10 -17.55 -9.70 0.86
N ASN A 11 -18.16 -10.30 1.89
CA ASN A 11 -18.20 -9.77 3.27
C ASN A 11 -17.21 -10.54 4.15
N ASN A 12 -16.02 -10.82 3.62
CA ASN A 12 -14.98 -11.46 4.41
C ASN A 12 -14.56 -10.54 5.57
N PRO A 13 -14.76 -10.93 6.84
CA PRO A 13 -14.43 -10.11 8.00
C PRO A 13 -12.92 -9.90 8.19
N THR A 14 -12.06 -10.65 7.47
CA THR A 14 -10.61 -10.42 7.47
C THR A 14 -10.20 -9.23 6.60
N MET A 15 -11.12 -8.64 5.84
CA MET A 15 -10.90 -7.43 5.05
C MET A 15 -11.78 -6.31 5.64
N PRO A 16 -11.28 -5.55 6.64
CA PRO A 16 -12.06 -4.51 7.33
C PRO A 16 -12.64 -3.46 6.38
N GLN A 17 -12.01 -3.25 5.22
CA GLN A 17 -12.42 -2.37 4.14
C GLN A 17 -13.77 -2.78 3.50
N ASN A 18 -14.19 -4.06 3.59
CA ASN A 18 -15.45 -4.53 2.98
C ASN A 18 -16.70 -3.81 3.54
N ILE A 19 -16.67 -3.42 4.82
CA ILE A 19 -17.76 -2.65 5.46
C ILE A 19 -17.88 -1.26 4.82
N TYR A 20 -16.79 -0.75 4.25
CA TYR A 20 -16.67 0.56 3.60
C TYR A 20 -16.60 0.47 2.07
N ARG A 21 -16.93 -0.68 1.48
CA ARG A 21 -16.91 -0.91 0.02
C ARG A 21 -17.63 0.17 -0.79
N ASN A 22 -18.75 0.68 -0.27
CA ASN A 22 -19.56 1.69 -0.94
C ASN A 22 -19.20 3.12 -0.48
N CYS A 23 -18.18 3.28 0.37
CA CYS A 23 -17.69 4.57 0.80
C CYS A 23 -16.87 5.19 -0.35
N GLY A 24 -17.33 6.32 -0.88
CA GLY A 24 -16.57 7.04 -1.92
C GLY A 24 -15.16 7.44 -1.46
N ALA A 25 -14.96 7.70 -0.16
CA ALA A 25 -13.65 7.98 0.41
C ALA A 25 -12.69 6.78 0.34
N ASN A 26 -13.21 5.56 0.33
CA ASN A 26 -12.40 4.33 0.22
C ASN A 26 -12.34 3.80 -1.22
N SER A 27 -12.80 4.58 -2.20
CA SER A 27 -12.61 4.20 -3.60
C SER A 27 -11.14 4.29 -3.99
N ILE A 28 -10.67 3.36 -4.81
CA ILE A 28 -9.26 3.31 -5.23
C ILE A 28 -8.81 4.62 -5.91
N ASN A 29 -9.72 5.27 -6.64
CA ASN A 29 -9.45 6.54 -7.31
C ASN A 29 -9.09 7.67 -6.33
N ASN A 30 -9.58 7.60 -5.09
CA ASN A 30 -9.33 8.60 -4.06
C ASN A 30 -8.18 8.18 -3.13
N LEU A 31 -8.09 6.88 -2.80
CA LEU A 31 -7.03 6.36 -1.92
C LEU A 31 -5.67 6.28 -2.62
N PHE A 32 -5.63 5.95 -3.92
CA PHE A 32 -4.39 5.73 -4.63
C PHE A 32 -3.46 6.96 -4.61
N PRO A 33 -3.93 8.19 -4.92
CA PRO A 33 -3.09 9.38 -4.85
C PRO A 33 -2.53 9.66 -3.44
N GLU A 34 -3.30 9.35 -2.39
CA GLU A 34 -2.86 9.55 -1.01
C GLU A 34 -1.77 8.56 -0.59
N VAL A 35 -1.96 7.28 -0.94
CA VAL A 35 -0.97 6.23 -0.67
C VAL A 35 0.29 6.47 -1.49
N GLU A 36 0.16 6.88 -2.75
CA GLU A 36 1.28 7.28 -3.59
C GLU A 36 2.06 8.45 -2.99
N ALA A 37 1.38 9.51 -2.56
CA ALA A 37 2.02 10.66 -1.96
C ALA A 37 2.81 10.29 -0.69
N MET A 38 2.25 9.38 0.13
CA MET A 38 2.92 8.88 1.32
C MET A 38 4.16 8.02 0.96
N LEU A 39 4.04 7.09 0.02
CA LEU A 39 5.17 6.28 -0.45
C LEU A 39 6.27 7.14 -1.05
N LYS A 40 5.90 8.15 -1.83
CA LYS A 40 6.84 9.12 -2.37
C LYS A 40 7.59 9.86 -1.27
N ALA A 41 6.87 10.42 -0.29
CA ALA A 41 7.49 11.12 0.84
C ALA A 41 8.42 10.20 1.65
N TYR A 42 8.05 8.93 1.84
CA TYR A 42 8.89 7.93 2.48
C TYR A 42 10.19 7.70 1.71
N TYR A 43 10.11 7.47 0.39
CA TYR A 43 11.29 7.23 -0.42
C TYR A 43 12.17 8.47 -0.62
N ASP A 44 11.57 9.66 -0.75
CA ASP A 44 12.30 10.92 -0.80
C ASP A 44 13.12 11.10 0.50
N LEU A 45 12.52 10.81 1.66
CA LEU A 45 13.22 10.86 2.94
C LEU A 45 14.35 9.82 3.06
N MET A 46 14.12 8.60 2.55
CA MET A 46 15.15 7.56 2.51
C MET A 46 16.32 7.95 1.61
N ASP A 47 16.04 8.56 0.46
CA ASP A 47 17.05 9.02 -0.50
C ASP A 47 17.85 10.22 0.06
N ASP A 48 17.20 11.12 0.80
CA ASP A 48 17.87 12.19 1.54
C ASP A 48 18.80 11.65 2.65
N CYS A 49 18.45 10.50 3.23
CA CYS A 49 19.26 9.84 4.26
C CYS A 49 20.39 8.95 3.72
N LYS A 50 20.64 8.92 2.40
CA LYS A 50 21.63 8.00 1.78
C LYS A 50 23.03 8.08 2.40
N ASP A 51 23.45 9.27 2.81
CA ASP A 51 24.79 9.52 3.39
C ASP A 51 24.82 9.26 4.92
N PHE A 52 23.67 8.91 5.50
CA PHE A 52 23.45 8.70 6.92
C PHE A 52 22.84 7.32 7.19
N PRO A 53 23.63 6.23 7.05
CA PRO A 53 23.10 4.86 7.07
C PRO A 53 22.40 4.47 8.37
N LEU A 54 22.81 5.04 9.51
CA LEU A 54 22.14 4.82 10.80
C LEU A 54 20.73 5.42 10.82
N TRP A 55 20.54 6.59 10.21
CA TRP A 55 19.24 7.26 10.13
C TRP A 55 18.33 6.56 9.11
N ALA A 56 18.86 6.20 7.94
CA ALA A 56 18.11 5.43 6.95
C ALA A 56 17.58 4.12 7.55
N ARG A 57 18.42 3.38 8.28
CA ARG A 57 18.00 2.16 8.98
C ARG A 57 16.91 2.42 10.02
N LYS A 58 17.05 3.46 10.83
CA LYS A 58 16.05 3.81 11.84
C LYS A 58 14.70 4.16 11.21
N LEU A 59 14.70 4.93 10.12
CA LEU A 59 13.49 5.29 9.38
C LEU A 59 12.83 4.06 8.74
N GLU A 60 13.64 3.13 8.22
CA GLU A 60 13.15 1.86 7.69
C GLU A 60 12.51 1.00 8.79
N GLU A 61 13.13 0.89 9.96
CA GLU A 61 12.61 0.14 11.11
C GLU A 61 11.34 0.78 11.70
N ASP A 62 11.32 2.11 11.86
CA ASP A 62 10.22 2.83 12.51
C ASP A 62 8.99 3.02 11.59
N MET A 63 9.22 3.24 10.28
CA MET A 63 8.15 3.64 9.35
C MET A 63 7.94 2.67 8.18
N GLY A 64 8.95 1.87 7.82
CA GLY A 64 8.91 1.02 6.64
C GLY A 64 7.77 0.00 6.67
N GLN A 65 7.50 -0.58 7.85
CA GLN A 65 6.38 -1.53 8.03
C GLN A 65 5.01 -0.85 7.89
N THR A 66 4.85 0.39 8.35
CA THR A 66 3.58 1.12 8.21
C THR A 66 3.36 1.56 6.76
N ALA A 67 4.41 2.07 6.11
CA ALA A 67 4.36 2.46 4.71
C ALA A 67 4.03 1.26 3.80
N SER A 68 4.66 0.11 4.05
CA SER A 68 4.40 -1.11 3.30
C SER A 68 2.99 -1.67 3.51
N MET A 69 2.48 -1.64 4.74
CA MET A 69 1.12 -2.09 5.03
C MET A 69 0.08 -1.25 4.29
N LEU A 70 0.26 0.07 4.23
CA LEU A 70 -0.62 0.97 3.48
C LEU A 70 -0.55 0.70 1.97
N ALA A 71 0.65 0.45 1.44
CA ALA A 71 0.85 0.14 0.04
C ALA A 71 0.30 -1.24 -0.38
N VAL A 72 0.37 -2.27 0.49
CA VAL A 72 -0.22 -3.60 0.22
C VAL A 72 -1.75 -3.59 0.29
N MET A 73 -2.34 -2.65 1.01
CA MET A 73 -3.81 -2.50 1.03
C MET A 73 -4.36 -2.03 -0.32
N ILE A 74 -3.52 -1.55 -1.24
CA ILE A 74 -3.88 -1.42 -2.65
C ILE A 74 -3.98 -2.84 -3.20
N GLU A 75 -5.22 -3.31 -3.38
CA GLU A 75 -5.55 -4.67 -3.78
C GLU A 75 -4.70 -5.14 -4.98
N GLU A 76 -4.41 -6.45 -5.02
CA GLU A 76 -3.58 -7.08 -6.04
C GLU A 76 -4.12 -6.82 -7.47
N ASP A 77 -5.44 -6.72 -7.62
CA ASP A 77 -6.12 -6.38 -8.88
C ASP A 77 -5.78 -4.96 -9.39
N SER A 78 -5.33 -4.07 -8.51
CA SER A 78 -4.91 -2.70 -8.83
C SER A 78 -3.38 -2.55 -8.91
N ARG A 79 -2.61 -3.63 -8.74
CA ARG A 79 -1.15 -3.62 -8.76
C ARG A 79 -0.58 -3.17 -10.09
N ASP A 80 -0.97 -3.82 -11.19
CA ASP A 80 -0.36 -3.54 -12.50
C ASP A 80 -0.63 -2.08 -12.96
N PRO A 81 -1.86 -1.55 -12.83
CA PRO A 81 -2.13 -0.13 -13.06
C PRO A 81 -1.33 0.81 -12.13
N ALA A 82 -1.14 0.41 -10.86
CA ALA A 82 -0.38 1.19 -9.88
C ALA A 82 1.11 1.27 -10.24
N VAL A 83 1.70 0.15 -10.66
CA VAL A 83 3.11 0.07 -11.09
C VAL A 83 3.34 0.85 -12.38
N GLU A 84 2.42 0.74 -13.35
CA GLU A 84 2.49 1.50 -14.60
C GLU A 84 2.35 3.01 -14.36
N GLY A 85 1.52 3.41 -13.38
CA GLY A 85 1.22 4.81 -13.08
C GLY A 85 2.23 5.50 -12.15
N SER A 86 2.97 4.77 -11.32
CA SER A 86 3.78 5.35 -10.26
C SER A 86 5.12 4.65 -10.02
N LYS A 87 6.20 5.42 -10.18
CA LYS A 87 7.57 4.97 -9.89
C LYS A 87 7.80 4.62 -8.41
N SER A 88 7.11 5.31 -7.51
CA SER A 88 7.20 5.03 -6.08
C SER A 88 6.55 3.68 -5.76
N PHE A 89 5.43 3.35 -6.41
CA PHE A 89 4.83 2.01 -6.32
C PHE A 89 5.68 0.94 -7.00
N GLU A 90 6.30 1.24 -8.13
CA GLU A 90 7.23 0.31 -8.78
C GLU A 90 8.40 -0.06 -7.84
N ARG A 91 9.02 0.95 -7.19
CA ARG A 91 10.06 0.73 -6.19
C ARG A 91 9.55 -0.09 -5.01
N PHE A 92 8.38 0.26 -4.50
CA PHE A 92 7.72 -0.50 -3.44
C PHE A 92 7.50 -1.97 -3.83
N ASP A 93 6.96 -2.23 -5.02
CA ASP A 93 6.65 -3.59 -5.46
C ASP A 93 7.89 -4.47 -5.59
N GLN A 94 9.02 -3.90 -6.00
CA GLN A 94 10.32 -4.56 -6.03
C GLN A 94 10.89 -4.83 -4.63
N GLU A 95 10.66 -3.92 -3.68
CA GLU A 95 11.26 -3.96 -2.35
C GLU A 95 10.36 -4.57 -1.26
N LYS A 96 9.06 -4.81 -1.53
CA LYS A 96 8.06 -5.17 -0.52
C LYS A 96 8.44 -6.37 0.35
N GLN A 97 9.19 -7.33 -0.21
CA GLN A 97 9.69 -8.52 0.50
C GLN A 97 10.56 -8.18 1.73
N LYS A 98 11.16 -6.99 1.79
CA LYS A 98 11.91 -6.52 2.96
C LYS A 98 11.03 -6.35 4.20
N TYR A 99 9.76 -5.99 4.00
CA TYR A 99 8.84 -5.61 5.07
C TYR A 99 7.90 -6.73 5.52
N PHE A 100 7.80 -7.81 4.75
CA PHE A 100 6.95 -8.98 5.05
C PHE A 100 7.84 -10.21 5.21
N LYS A 101 8.42 -10.36 6.41
CA LYS A 101 9.18 -11.55 6.83
C LYS A 101 8.35 -12.44 7.74
#